data_AF-A0A075KD40-F1
#
_entry.id   AF-A0A075KD40-F1
#
_cell.length_a   1.000
_cell.length_b   1.000
_cell.length_c   1.000
_cell.angle_alpha   90.00
_cell.angle_beta   90.00
_cell.angle_gamma   90.00
#
_symmetry.space_group_name_H-M   'P 1'
#
loop_
_entity.id
_entity.type
_entity.pdbx_description
1 polymer ?
#
loop_
_entity_poly.entity_id
_entity_poly.type
_entity_poly.pdbx_seq_one_letter_code
_entity_poly.pdbx_strand_id
1 'polypeptide(L)'
;MLVIFTGIGWLSGKLMPGTSSAFYMEIPPLRLPKLSNVFHKAFIRMWWYFVEILPVFLITSFIMWCGDRYGVLSYIISQLEPIMVLLGLPIETAQPFLLGFFRRDYGAAGLYEMCATNRLSKEQLLIASTTLTLFVPCVAQVAVMIKERGVFISMLMLLTIIFLAFIGGFVLSHLLYYWSISL
;
A
#
# COMPACT_ATOMS: atom_id res chain seq x y z
N MET A 1 -4.47 20.56 3.99
CA MET A 1 -4.24 20.05 2.61
C MET A 1 -3.55 21.07 1.71
N LEU A 2 -4.04 22.30 1.55
CA LEU A 2 -3.40 23.31 0.69
C LEU A 2 -1.92 23.56 1.02
N VAL A 3 -1.60 23.84 2.29
CA VAL A 3 -0.21 24.10 2.76
C VAL A 3 0.73 22.93 2.46
N ILE A 4 0.24 21.70 2.56
CA ILE A 4 1.02 20.48 2.32
C ILE A 4 1.32 20.37 0.82
N PHE A 5 0.33 20.58 -0.04
CA PHE A 5 0.52 20.54 -1.48
C PHE A 5 1.41 21.67 -2.01
N THR A 6 1.25 22.91 -1.53
CA THR A 6 2.15 24.01 -1.93
C THR A 6 3.56 23.82 -1.38
N GLY A 7 3.71 23.35 -0.14
CA GLY A 7 5.02 23.09 0.46
C GLY A 7 5.80 22.01 -0.28
N ILE A 8 5.17 20.85 -0.53
CA ILE A 8 5.79 19.74 -1.25
C ILE A 8 6.03 20.11 -2.72
N GLY A 9 5.09 20.82 -3.36
CA GLY A 9 5.25 21.30 -4.74
C GLY A 9 6.43 22.25 -4.90
N TRP A 10 6.60 23.20 -3.98
CA TRP A 10 7.74 24.12 -3.97
C TRP A 10 9.07 23.39 -3.73
N LEU A 11 9.10 22.47 -2.76
CA LEU A 11 10.29 21.69 -2.45
C LEU A 11 10.70 20.79 -3.61
N SER A 12 9.72 20.10 -4.23
CA SER A 12 9.94 19.23 -5.38
C SER A 12 10.45 20.01 -6.60
N GLY A 13 9.91 21.19 -6.86
CA GLY A 13 10.38 22.07 -7.94
C GLY A 13 11.80 22.61 -7.74
N LYS A 14 12.29 22.65 -6.50
CA LYS A 14 13.67 23.08 -6.18
C LYS A 14 14.67 21.93 -6.18
N LEU A 15 14.23 20.71 -5.86
CA LEU A 15 15.06 19.50 -5.83
C LEU A 15 15.19 18.78 -7.18
N MET A 16 14.17 18.85 -8.04
CA MET A 16 14.23 18.24 -9.37
C MET A 16 14.71 19.27 -10.41
N PRO A 17 15.90 19.07 -11.03
CA PRO A 17 16.31 19.88 -12.16
C PRO A 17 15.45 19.51 -13.37
N GLY A 18 14.53 20.39 -13.75
CA GLY A 18 13.67 20.24 -14.91
C GLY A 18 13.14 21.60 -15.36
N THR A 19 13.15 21.87 -16.67
CA THR A 19 12.49 23.04 -17.23
C THR A 19 10.99 22.90 -17.01
N SER A 20 10.33 23.96 -16.53
CA SER A 20 8.87 24.03 -16.47
C SER A 20 8.29 23.58 -17.82
N SER A 21 7.45 22.55 -17.79
CA SER A 21 6.72 22.08 -18.97
C SER A 21 6.10 23.28 -19.67
N ALA A 22 6.44 23.49 -20.94
CA ALA A 22 5.69 24.39 -21.80
C ALA A 22 4.25 23.87 -21.77
N PHE A 23 3.37 24.59 -21.09
CA PHE A 23 1.97 24.24 -21.00
C PHE A 23 1.43 24.37 -22.42
N TYR A 24 1.32 23.25 -23.12
CA TYR A 24 0.67 23.20 -24.43
C TYR A 24 -0.82 23.50 -24.19
N MET A 25 -1.14 24.80 -24.23
CA MET A 25 -2.47 25.37 -24.00
C MET A 25 -3.41 25.16 -25.21
N GLU A 26 -3.01 24.32 -26.16
CA GLU A 26 -3.84 23.87 -27.27
C GLU A 26 -4.67 22.67 -26.77
N ILE A 27 -5.64 22.91 -25.89
CA ILE A 27 -6.59 21.86 -25.49
C ILE A 27 -7.53 21.64 -26.69
N PRO A 28 -7.51 20.47 -27.35
CA PRO A 28 -8.41 20.20 -28.44
C PRO A 28 -9.87 20.24 -27.93
N PRO A 29 -10.83 20.72 -28.74
CA PRO A 29 -12.22 20.84 -28.30
C PRO A 29 -12.76 19.47 -27.85
N LEU A 30 -13.13 19.36 -26.56
CA LEU A 30 -13.75 18.16 -26.01
C LEU A 30 -15.14 17.97 -26.62
N ARG A 31 -15.24 17.05 -27.58
CA ARG A 31 -16.53 16.62 -28.16
C ARG A 31 -17.26 15.70 -27.17
N LEU A 32 -18.58 15.83 -27.06
CA LEU A 32 -19.39 14.95 -26.23
C LEU A 32 -19.20 13.48 -26.66
N PRO A 33 -18.89 12.57 -25.72
CA PRO A 33 -18.60 11.19 -26.05
C PRO A 33 -19.89 10.46 -26.44
N LYS A 34 -19.85 9.69 -27.55
CA LYS A 34 -20.93 8.76 -27.91
C LYS A 34 -20.99 7.62 -26.90
N LEU A 35 -22.15 7.35 -26.30
CA LEU A 35 -22.35 6.29 -25.29
C LEU A 35 -21.81 4.93 -25.76
N SER A 36 -22.09 4.54 -27.01
CA SER A 36 -21.58 3.29 -27.60
C SER A 36 -20.04 3.20 -27.56
N ASN A 37 -19.33 4.29 -27.87
CA ASN A 37 -17.88 4.32 -27.80
C ASN A 37 -17.37 4.24 -26.36
N VAL A 38 -18.08 4.81 -25.39
CA VAL A 38 -17.71 4.71 -23.97
C VAL A 38 -17.79 3.27 -23.52
N PHE A 39 -18.91 2.58 -23.76
CA PHE A 39 -19.08 1.17 -23.40
C PHE A 39 -18.06 0.28 -24.10
N HIS A 40 -17.86 0.43 -25.40
CA HIS A 40 -16.92 -0.39 -26.15
C HIS A 40 -15.47 -0.18 -25.68
N LYS A 41 -15.05 1.08 -25.46
CA LYS A 41 -13.70 1.38 -24.95
C LYS A 41 -13.52 0.92 -23.51
N ALA A 42 -14.54 1.07 -22.66
CA ALA A 42 -14.51 0.59 -21.28
C ALA A 42 -14.39 -0.94 -21.24
N PHE A 43 -15.16 -1.65 -22.08
CA PHE A 43 -15.14 -3.10 -22.15
C PHE A 43 -13.78 -3.62 -22.64
N ILE A 44 -13.24 -3.07 -23.73
CA ILE A 44 -11.92 -3.47 -24.23
C ILE A 44 -10.83 -3.23 -23.19
N ARG A 45 -10.85 -2.07 -22.54
CA ARG A 45 -9.86 -1.76 -21.48
C ARG A 45 -9.98 -2.72 -20.30
N MET A 46 -11.20 -3.05 -19.89
CA MET A 46 -11.46 -4.01 -18.81
C MET A 46 -11.01 -5.42 -19.19
N TRP A 47 -11.29 -5.86 -20.43
CA TRP A 47 -10.85 -7.16 -20.92
C TRP A 47 -9.33 -7.30 -20.92
N TRP A 48 -8.61 -6.31 -21.48
CA TRP A 48 -7.14 -6.31 -21.46
C TRP A 48 -6.59 -6.31 -20.04
N TYR A 49 -7.20 -5.54 -19.13
CA TYR A 49 -6.83 -5.56 -17.71
C TYR A 49 -7.01 -6.95 -17.09
N PHE A 50 -8.13 -7.63 -17.37
CA PHE A 50 -8.35 -8.99 -16.87
C PHE A 50 -7.33 -9.98 -17.41
N VAL A 51 -7.03 -9.93 -18.71
CA VAL A 51 -6.03 -10.83 -19.34
C VAL A 51 -4.64 -10.63 -18.75
N GLU A 52 -4.28 -9.41 -18.35
CA GLU A 52 -2.96 -9.12 -17.76
C GLU A 52 -2.91 -9.38 -16.24
N ILE A 53 -3.95 -9.02 -15.48
CA ILE A 53 -3.94 -9.10 -14.01
C ILE A 53 -4.25 -10.51 -13.50
N LEU A 54 -5.14 -11.25 -14.18
CA LEU A 54 -5.60 -12.57 -13.78
C LEU A 54 -4.46 -13.61 -13.70
N PRO A 55 -3.52 -13.70 -14.68
CA PRO A 55 -2.39 -14.62 -14.56
C PRO A 55 -1.47 -14.27 -13.39
N VAL A 56 -1.15 -12.98 -13.18
CA VAL A 56 -0.34 -12.53 -12.04
C VAL A 56 -1.03 -12.90 -10.72
N PHE A 57 -2.35 -12.72 -10.65
CA PHE A 57 -3.14 -13.04 -9.47
C PHE A 57 -3.19 -14.54 -9.16
N LEU A 58 -3.39 -15.40 -10.18
CA LEU A 58 -3.38 -16.85 -10.00
C LEU A 58 -2.00 -17.35 -9.53
N ILE A 59 -0.92 -16.86 -10.14
CA ILE A 59 0.45 -17.24 -9.77
C ILE A 59 0.72 -16.82 -8.32
N THR A 60 0.40 -15.59 -7.95
CA THR A 60 0.61 -15.09 -6.57
C THR A 60 -0.20 -15.90 -5.55
N SER A 61 -1.46 -16.22 -5.88
CA SER A 61 -2.33 -17.02 -5.00
C SER A 61 -1.82 -18.45 -4.83
N PHE A 62 -1.33 -19.07 -5.92
CA PHE A 62 -0.72 -20.39 -5.86
C PHE A 62 0.55 -20.40 -5.01
N ILE A 63 1.42 -19.39 -5.15
CA ILE A 63 2.61 -19.22 -4.31
C ILE A 63 2.23 -19.06 -2.84
N MET A 64 1.22 -18.24 -2.53
CA MET A 64 0.71 -18.10 -1.16
C MET A 64 0.21 -19.42 -0.59
N TRP A 65 -0.58 -20.17 -1.36
CA TRP A 65 -1.09 -21.48 -0.94
C TRP A 65 0.04 -22.48 -0.67
N CYS A 66 1.04 -22.55 -1.55
CA CYS A 66 2.22 -23.37 -1.30
C CYS A 66 2.97 -22.90 -0.04
N GLY A 67 3.23 -21.60 0.11
CA GLY A 67 3.95 -21.04 1.25
C GLY A 67 3.25 -21.30 2.59
N ASP A 68 1.92 -21.27 2.61
CA ASP A 68 1.10 -21.66 3.76
C ASP A 68 1.23 -23.17 4.05
N ARG A 69 1.14 -24.02 3.01
CA ARG A 69 1.25 -25.47 3.17
C ARG A 69 2.62 -25.94 3.68
N TYR A 70 3.70 -25.27 3.27
CA TYR A 70 5.06 -25.55 3.74
C TYR A 70 5.40 -24.88 5.08
N GLY A 71 4.50 -24.08 5.65
CA GLY A 71 4.73 -23.36 6.91
C GLY A 71 5.70 -22.17 6.81
N VAL A 72 6.11 -21.80 5.59
CA VAL A 72 6.98 -20.65 5.32
C VAL A 72 6.26 -19.36 5.72
N LEU A 73 4.95 -19.28 5.44
CA LEU A 73 4.16 -18.12 5.81
C LEU A 73 4.15 -17.92 7.34
N SER A 74 3.92 -18.99 8.10
CA SER A 74 3.93 -18.97 9.57
C SER A 74 5.30 -18.57 10.14
N TYR A 75 6.39 -19.04 9.52
CA TYR A 75 7.74 -18.64 9.90
C TYR A 75 8.00 -17.14 9.66
N ILE A 76 7.47 -16.58 8.57
CA ILE A 76 7.59 -15.15 8.30
C ILE A 76 6.72 -14.37 9.31
N ILE A 77 5.50 -14.83 9.60
CA ILE A 77 4.62 -14.21 10.59
C ILE A 77 5.32 -14.09 11.95
N SER A 78 5.95 -15.17 12.44
CA SER A 78 6.64 -15.15 13.74
C SER A 78 7.80 -14.16 13.80
N GLN A 79 8.46 -13.90 12.66
CA GLN A 79 9.50 -12.87 12.56
C GLN A 79 8.93 -11.44 12.52
N LEU A 80 7.67 -11.26 12.08
CA LEU A 80 6.97 -9.97 12.14
C LEU A 80 6.33 -9.68 13.50
N GLU A 81 6.07 -10.70 14.33
CA GLU A 81 5.53 -10.51 15.69
C GLU A 81 6.28 -9.46 16.54
N PRO A 82 7.62 -9.47 16.66
CA PRO A 82 8.33 -8.46 17.47
C PRO A 82 8.17 -7.05 16.91
N ILE A 83 8.01 -6.91 15.59
CA ILE A 83 7.78 -5.63 14.90
C ILE A 83 6.40 -5.09 15.32
N MET A 84 5.37 -5.94 15.36
CA MET A 84 4.02 -5.54 15.78
C MET A 84 3.96 -5.12 17.25
N VAL A 85 4.68 -5.85 18.11
CA VAL A 85 4.80 -5.49 19.53
C VAL A 85 5.48 -4.13 19.70
N LEU A 86 6.49 -3.80 18.88
CA LEU A 86 7.14 -2.48 18.93
C LEU A 86 6.20 -1.33 18.55
N LEU A 87 5.23 -1.58 17.67
CA LEU A 87 4.19 -0.60 17.34
C LEU A 87 3.04 -0.55 18.38
N GLY A 88 3.04 -1.43 19.39
CA GLY A 88 1.98 -1.50 20.41
C GLY A 88 0.72 -2.26 19.94
N LEU A 89 0.84 -3.12 18.93
CA LEU A 89 -0.25 -3.95 18.42
C LEU A 89 -0.20 -5.38 19.01
N PRO A 90 -1.36 -6.07 19.07
CA PRO A 90 -1.41 -7.47 19.47
C PRO A 90 -0.70 -8.35 18.43
N ILE A 91 -0.08 -9.43 18.90
CA ILE A 91 0.73 -10.36 18.10
C ILE A 91 -0.06 -10.91 16.90
N GLU A 92 -1.36 -11.12 17.07
CA GLU A 92 -2.23 -11.64 16.01
C GLU A 92 -2.24 -10.75 14.76
N THR A 93 -2.01 -9.43 14.90
CA THR A 93 -1.99 -8.49 13.75
C THR A 93 -0.84 -8.73 12.76
N ALA A 94 0.17 -9.53 13.11
CA ALA A 94 1.24 -9.89 12.19
C ALA A 94 0.70 -10.62 10.93
N GLN A 95 -0.33 -11.46 11.09
CA GLN A 95 -0.95 -12.18 9.97
C GLN A 95 -1.62 -11.24 8.95
N PRO A 96 -2.56 -10.34 9.32
CA PRO A 96 -3.15 -9.41 8.36
C PRO A 96 -2.13 -8.45 7.75
N PHE A 97 -1.08 -8.05 8.47
CA PHE A 97 0.00 -7.25 7.87
C PHE A 97 0.74 -8.00 6.77
N LEU A 98 1.09 -9.28 7.01
CA LEU A 98 1.75 -10.09 6.02
C LEU A 98 0.85 -10.36 4.81
N LEU A 99 -0.41 -10.70 5.03
CA LEU A 99 -1.39 -10.87 3.94
C LEU A 99 -1.59 -9.57 3.16
N GLY A 100 -1.57 -8.43 3.85
CA GLY A 100 -1.62 -7.09 3.27
C GLY A 100 -0.45 -6.79 2.34
N PHE A 101 0.76 -7.28 2.61
CA PHE A 101 1.91 -7.13 1.71
C PHE A 101 1.69 -7.79 0.35
N PHE A 102 1.09 -8.99 0.33
CA PHE A 102 0.75 -9.67 -0.92
C PHE A 102 -0.38 -8.96 -1.65
N ARG A 103 -1.45 -8.66 -0.92
CA ARG A 103 -2.60 -7.91 -1.43
C ARG A 103 -3.23 -7.12 -0.30
N ARG A 104 -3.23 -5.80 -0.45
CA ARG A 104 -3.74 -4.85 0.56
C ARG A 104 -5.14 -5.18 1.07
N ASP A 105 -6.01 -5.61 0.16
CA ASP A 105 -7.40 -5.95 0.46
C ASP A 105 -7.51 -7.05 1.53
N TYR A 106 -6.60 -8.04 1.50
CA TYR A 106 -6.60 -9.13 2.49
C TYR A 106 -6.15 -8.67 3.86
N GLY A 107 -5.20 -7.73 3.93
CA GLY A 107 -4.82 -7.13 5.19
C GLY A 107 -5.95 -6.29 5.80
N ALA A 108 -6.67 -5.53 4.98
CA ALA A 108 -7.85 -4.79 5.43
C ALA A 108 -8.98 -5.73 5.91
N ALA A 109 -9.22 -6.83 5.20
CA ALA A 109 -10.20 -7.83 5.60
C ALA A 109 -9.84 -8.48 6.95
N GLY A 110 -8.57 -8.86 7.15
CA GLY A 110 -8.13 -9.44 8.42
C GLY A 110 -8.21 -8.45 9.60
N LEU A 111 -7.89 -7.17 9.38
CA LEU A 111 -8.11 -6.13 10.41
C LEU A 111 -9.60 -5.94 10.71
N TYR A 112 -10.47 -6.02 9.71
CA TYR A 112 -11.92 -5.92 9.90
C TYR A 112 -12.46 -7.08 10.74
N GLU A 113 -12.02 -8.32 10.49
CA GLU A 113 -12.41 -9.49 11.28
C GLU A 113 -11.96 -9.38 12.75
N MET A 114 -10.75 -8.86 12.99
CA MET A 114 -10.25 -8.62 14.34
C MET A 114 -11.03 -7.53 15.07
N CYS A 115 -11.45 -6.48 14.35
CA CYS A 115 -12.33 -5.46 14.90
C CYS A 115 -13.71 -6.04 15.23
N ALA A 116 -14.27 -6.88 14.35
CA ALA A 116 -15.56 -7.54 14.57
C ALA A 116 -15.54 -8.48 15.78
N THR A 117 -14.40 -9.11 16.05
CA THR A 117 -14.19 -9.99 17.22
C THR A 117 -13.76 -9.24 18.50
N ASN A 118 -13.78 -7.90 18.51
CA ASN A 118 -13.35 -7.05 19.63
C ASN A 118 -11.91 -7.32 20.12
N ARG A 119 -11.03 -7.84 19.25
CA ARG A 119 -9.62 -8.09 19.59
C ARG A 119 -8.71 -6.86 19.41
N LEU A 120 -9.20 -5.81 18.76
CA LEU A 120 -8.47 -4.54 18.59
C LEU A 120 -9.15 -3.38 19.31
N SER A 121 -8.36 -2.60 20.04
CA SER A 121 -8.77 -1.27 20.50
C SER A 121 -8.92 -0.31 19.31
N LYS A 122 -9.73 0.75 19.46
CA LYS A 122 -9.87 1.82 18.48
C LYS A 122 -8.52 2.46 18.13
N GLU A 123 -7.65 2.62 19.13
CA GLU A 123 -6.31 3.17 18.98
C GLU A 123 -5.43 2.25 18.13
N GLN A 124 -5.44 0.96 18.43
CA GLN A 124 -4.68 -0.06 17.68
C GLN A 124 -5.18 -0.19 16.24
N LEU A 125 -6.49 -0.03 16.01
CA LEU A 125 -7.07 -0.05 14.65
C LEU A 125 -6.58 1.15 13.83
N LEU A 126 -6.49 2.33 14.44
CA LEU A 126 -5.94 3.52 13.79
C LEU A 126 -4.46 3.34 13.45
N ILE A 127 -3.67 2.80 14.37
CA ILE A 127 -2.25 2.51 14.13
C ILE A 127 -2.09 1.46 13.02
N ALA A 128 -2.83 0.34 13.09
CA ALA A 128 -2.79 -0.74 12.12
C ALA A 128 -3.14 -0.24 10.71
N SER A 129 -4.29 0.43 10.58
CA SER A 129 -4.80 0.90 9.30
C SER A 129 -3.87 1.96 8.68
N THR A 130 -3.39 2.92 9.48
CA THR A 130 -2.47 3.96 9.00
C THR A 130 -1.15 3.36 8.53
N THR A 131 -0.57 2.46 9.33
CA THR A 131 0.70 1.79 8.96
C THR A 131 0.52 0.95 7.70
N LEU A 132 -0.59 0.20 7.58
CA LEU A 132 -0.91 -0.59 6.39
C LEU A 132 -1.16 0.29 5.15
N THR A 133 -1.61 1.54 5.34
CA THR A 133 -1.78 2.50 4.23
C THR A 133 -0.48 3.14 3.74
N LEU A 134 0.47 3.41 4.65
CA LEU A 134 1.79 3.95 4.32
C LEU A 134 2.69 2.90 3.68
N PHE A 135 2.49 1.64 4.07
CA PHE A 135 3.21 0.51 3.52
C PHE A 135 2.81 0.31 2.04
N VAL A 136 3.78 0.07 1.15
CA VAL A 136 3.48 -0.26 -0.25
C VAL A 136 3.09 -1.73 -0.34
N PRO A 137 1.81 -2.04 -0.62
CA PRO A 137 1.32 -3.40 -0.61
C PRO A 137 1.02 -3.84 -2.04
N CYS A 138 1.95 -4.54 -2.68
CA CYS A 138 1.65 -5.69 -3.54
C CYS A 138 2.88 -6.18 -4.28
N VAL A 139 2.94 -7.49 -4.47
CA VAL A 139 3.91 -8.18 -5.34
C VAL A 139 3.86 -7.63 -6.76
N ALA A 140 2.67 -7.29 -7.26
CA ALA A 140 2.50 -6.71 -8.58
C ALA A 140 3.22 -5.37 -8.73
N GLN A 141 3.15 -4.48 -7.73
CA GLN A 141 3.85 -3.20 -7.76
C GLN A 141 5.36 -3.38 -7.63
N VAL A 142 5.81 -4.36 -6.85
CA VAL A 142 7.24 -4.74 -6.82
C VAL A 142 7.72 -5.23 -8.18
N ALA A 143 6.95 -6.09 -8.85
CA ALA A 143 7.29 -6.61 -10.17
C ALA A 143 7.41 -5.49 -11.22
N VAL A 144 6.46 -4.54 -11.22
CA VAL A 144 6.51 -3.37 -12.11
C VAL A 144 7.67 -2.44 -11.74
N MET A 145 7.93 -2.19 -10.45
CA MET A 145 9.08 -1.37 -10.01
C MET A 145 10.41 -1.96 -10.50
N ILE A 146 10.59 -3.27 -10.36
CA ILE A 146 11.80 -3.97 -10.81
C ILE A 146 11.96 -3.83 -12.32
N LYS A 147 10.87 -3.96 -13.08
CA LYS A 147 10.87 -3.84 -14.54
C LYS A 147 11.23 -2.42 -15.01
N GLU A 148 10.72 -1.39 -14.34
CA GLU A 148 10.88 0.02 -14.75
C GLU A 148 12.17 0.68 -14.23
N ARG A 149 12.59 0.39 -13.00
CA ARG A 149 13.70 1.08 -12.33
C ARG A 149 14.92 0.20 -12.05
N GLY A 150 14.84 -1.09 -12.36
CA GLY A 150 15.88 -2.07 -12.04
C GLY A 150 15.85 -2.51 -10.57
N VAL A 151 16.52 -3.64 -10.30
CA VAL A 151 16.45 -4.34 -9.01
C VAL A 151 17.03 -3.50 -7.85
N PHE A 152 18.17 -2.84 -8.07
CA PHE A 152 18.85 -2.07 -7.02
C PHE A 152 18.01 -0.89 -6.53
N ILE A 153 17.49 -0.07 -7.45
CA ILE A 153 16.65 1.08 -7.11
C ILE A 153 15.34 0.60 -6.49
N SER A 154 14.76 -0.50 -6.96
CA SER A 154 13.52 -1.06 -6.42
C SER A 154 13.67 -1.52 -4.97
N MET A 155 14.78 -2.18 -4.63
CA MET A 155 15.07 -2.57 -3.25
C MET A 155 15.27 -1.35 -2.34
N LEU A 156 15.97 -0.32 -2.81
CA LEU A 156 16.17 0.91 -2.05
C LEU A 156 14.83 1.64 -1.80
N MET A 157 13.96 1.70 -2.80
CA MET A 157 12.61 2.26 -2.64
C MET A 157 11.80 1.47 -1.61
N LEU A 158 11.77 0.14 -1.73
CA LEU A 158 11.04 -0.72 -0.81
C LEU A 158 11.52 -0.56 0.63
N LEU A 159 12.83 -0.58 0.86
CA LEU A 159 13.39 -0.40 2.19
C LEU A 159 13.02 0.97 2.77
N THR A 160 13.10 2.03 1.96
CA THR A 160 12.72 3.38 2.37
C THR A 160 11.25 3.47 2.74
N ILE A 161 10.37 2.82 1.97
CA ILE A 161 8.92 2.79 2.24
C ILE A 161 8.62 2.02 3.53
N ILE A 162 9.20 0.84 3.70
CA ILE A 162 9.02 0.00 4.90
C ILE A 162 9.48 0.78 6.14
N PHE A 163 10.64 1.43 6.04
CA PHE A 163 11.20 2.25 7.10
C PHE A 163 10.30 3.44 7.45
N LEU A 164 9.79 4.16 6.44
CA LEU A 164 8.89 5.29 6.64
C LEU A 164 7.54 4.85 7.24
N ALA A 165 6.99 3.73 6.79
CA ALA A 165 5.75 3.17 7.32
C ALA A 165 5.91 2.76 8.79
N PHE A 166 7.03 2.10 9.13
CA PHE A 166 7.34 1.71 10.50
C PHE A 166 7.51 2.93 11.42
N ILE A 167 8.26 3.94 10.99
CA ILE A 167 8.41 5.20 11.75
C ILE A 167 7.06 5.90 11.90
N GLY A 168 6.26 5.99 10.84
CA GLY A 168 4.93 6.60 10.90
C GLY A 168 4.02 5.90 11.90
N GLY A 169 3.99 4.56 11.89
CA GLY A 169 3.24 3.76 12.85
C GLY A 169 3.74 3.90 14.28
N PHE A 170 5.07 3.87 14.48
CA PHE A 170 5.69 4.04 15.80
C PHE A 170 5.45 5.43 16.40
N VAL A 171 5.63 6.50 15.60
CA VAL A 171 5.35 7.87 16.01
C VAL A 171 3.88 8.04 16.38
N LEU A 172 2.97 7.46 15.59
CA LEU A 172 1.54 7.50 15.87
C LEU A 172 1.20 6.76 17.17
N SER A 173 1.77 5.58 17.39
CA SER A 173 1.60 4.80 18.62
C SER A 173 2.06 5.58 19.86
N HIS A 174 3.23 6.23 19.77
CA HIS A 174 3.76 7.03 20.87
C HIS A 174 2.92 8.30 21.11
N LEU A 175 2.46 8.96 20.04
CA LEU A 175 1.57 10.11 20.13
C LEU A 175 0.26 9.74 20.82
N LEU A 176 -0.38 8.63 20.42
CA LEU A 176 -1.62 8.17 21.05
C LEU A 176 -1.41 7.79 22.51
N TYR A 177 -0.29 7.13 22.86
CA TYR A 177 0.04 6.84 24.25
C TYR A 177 0.12 8.12 25.10
N TYR A 178 0.79 9.18 24.62
CA TYR A 178 0.84 10.47 25.31
C TYR A 178 -0.54 11.12 25.46
N TRP A 179 -1.39 11.02 24.44
CA TRP A 179 -2.74 11.59 24.48
C TRP A 179 -3.68 10.80 25.40
N SER A 180 -3.54 9.46 25.46
CA SER A 180 -4.34 8.58 26.32
C SER A 180 -4.03 8.79 27.81
N ILE A 181 -2.81 9.20 28.17
CA ILE A 181 -2.40 9.58 29.54
C ILE A 181 -2.97 10.93 30.01
N SER A 182 -3.43 11.78 29.08
CA SER A 182 -3.96 13.12 29.39
C SER A 182 -5.47 13.19 29.60
N LEU A 183 -6.17 12.05 29.62
CA LEU A 183 -7.62 11.91 29.80
C LEU A 183 -7.93 11.04 31.03
#